data_AF-A0A1C5S7Y1-F1
#
_entry.id   AF-A0A1C5S7Y1-F1
#
_cell.length_a   1.000
_cell.length_b   1.000
_cell.length_c   1.000
_cell.angle_alpha   90.00
_cell.angle_beta   90.00
_cell.angle_gamma   90.00
#
_symmetry.space_group_name_H-M   'P 1'
#
loop_
_entity.id
_entity.type
_entity.pdbx_description
1 polymer ?
#
loop_
_entity_poly.entity_id
_entity_poly.type
_entity_poly.pdbx_seq_one_letter_code
_entity_poly.pdbx_strand_id
1 'polypeptide(L)'
;MLEKNHAHPNIRFTTWEDYAIMSMVERGLGVGVLPDMILRRIPYQIAIRSFRNPYFREIGLVMKDRTKLTPATRKFIEYLTINERLERL
;
A
#
# COMPACT_ATOMS: atom_id res chain seq x y z
N MET A 1 13.66 -3.81 -1.35
CA MET A 1 14.26 -2.51 -0.97
C MET A 1 15.42 -2.72 0.00
N LEU A 2 15.18 -3.32 1.17
CA LEU A 2 16.21 -3.46 2.22
C LEU A 2 17.44 -4.25 1.75
N GLU A 3 17.24 -5.41 1.12
CA GLU A 3 18.33 -6.24 0.57
C GLU A 3 19.19 -5.49 -0.44
N LYS A 4 18.56 -4.72 -1.35
CA LYS A 4 19.27 -3.89 -2.35
C LYS A 4 20.16 -2.82 -1.72
N ASN A 5 19.92 -2.48 -0.46
CA ASN A 5 20.70 -1.49 0.31
C ASN A 5 21.52 -2.16 1.43
N HIS A 6 21.69 -3.49 1.40
CA HIS A 6 22.42 -4.26 2.42
C HIS A 6 21.93 -4.00 3.86
N ALA A 7 20.64 -3.66 4.01
CA ALA A 7 20.02 -3.42 5.31
C ALA A 7 19.44 -4.72 5.86
N HIS A 8 19.95 -5.16 7.01
CA HIS A 8 19.51 -6.37 7.72
C HIS A 8 18.86 -6.00 9.06
N PRO A 9 17.55 -5.76 9.11
CA PRO A 9 16.88 -5.43 10.36
C PRO A 9 16.91 -6.62 11.33
N ASN A 10 17.15 -6.34 12.61
CA ASN A 10 16.96 -7.33 13.67
C ASN A 10 15.47 -7.43 14.02
N ILE A 11 14.76 -8.37 13.39
CA ILE A 11 13.32 -8.53 13.54
C ILE A 11 13.00 -9.11 14.92
N ARG A 12 12.43 -8.30 15.80
CA ARG A 12 11.95 -8.73 17.13
C ARG A 12 10.47 -9.14 17.15
N PHE A 13 9.68 -8.50 16.29
CA PHE A 13 8.24 -8.70 16.20
C PHE A 13 7.79 -8.59 14.74
N THR A 14 6.75 -9.33 14.39
CA THR A 14 6.09 -9.24 13.09
C THR A 14 4.60 -9.01 13.32
N THR A 15 4.06 -7.97 12.70
CA THR A 15 2.62 -7.65 12.71
C THR A 15 2.14 -7.42 11.29
N TRP A 16 0.86 -7.72 11.05
CA TRP A 16 0.20 -7.50 9.77
C TRP A 16 -0.70 -6.26 9.78
N GLU A 17 -0.82 -5.58 10.93
CA GLU A 17 -1.68 -4.42 11.07
C GLU A 17 -0.92 -3.11 10.83
N ASP A 18 -1.24 -2.42 9.75
CA ASP A 18 -0.66 -1.12 9.40
C ASP A 18 -0.91 -0.05 10.49
N TYR A 19 -2.07 -0.11 11.15
CA TYR A 19 -2.43 0.79 12.26
C TYR A 19 -1.53 0.62 13.48
N ALA A 20 -1.10 -0.61 13.77
CA ALA A 20 -0.16 -0.88 14.85
C ALA A 20 1.20 -0.22 14.54
N ILE A 21 1.66 -0.29 13.29
CA ILE A 21 2.90 0.36 12.84
C ILE A 21 2.81 1.88 13.07
N MET A 22 1.73 2.52 12.64
CA MET A 22 1.56 3.97 12.81
C MET A 22 1.48 4.40 14.28
N SER A 23 0.76 3.65 15.12
CA SER A 23 0.70 3.89 16.57
C SER A 23 2.08 3.76 17.24
N MET A 24 2.87 2.76 16.85
CA MET A 24 4.24 2.60 17.34
C MET A 24 5.13 3.79 16.94
N VAL A 25 5.02 4.27 15.69
CA VAL A 25 5.75 5.44 15.21
C VAL A 25 5.34 6.71 15.96
N GLU A 26 4.05 6.94 16.18
CA GLU A 26 3.54 8.08 16.96
C GLU A 26 4.09 8.08 18.40
N ARG A 27 4.25 6.91 19.01
CA ARG A 27 4.85 6.76 20.34
C ARG A 27 6.38 6.81 20.36
N GLY A 28 7.03 7.13 19.23
CA GLY A 28 8.48 7.28 19.14
C GLY A 28 9.25 5.97 19.06
N LEU A 29 8.60 4.84 18.74
CA LEU A 29 9.24 3.52 18.68
C LEU A 29 9.96 3.24 17.35
N GLY A 30 10.06 4.23 16.45
CA GLY A 30 10.88 4.14 15.25
C GLY A 30 10.22 4.74 14.01
N VAL A 31 10.52 4.14 12.85
CA VAL A 31 10.02 4.56 11.53
C VAL A 31 9.35 3.40 10.82
N GLY A 32 8.34 3.69 10.00
CA GLY A 32 7.60 2.70 9.21
C GLY A 32 7.72 2.97 7.71
N VAL A 33 7.70 1.90 6.91
CA VAL A 33 7.60 1.97 5.45
C VAL A 33 6.24 1.41 5.06
N LEU A 34 5.36 2.28 4.56
CA LEU A 34 3.95 1.97 4.33
C LEU A 34 3.54 2.41 2.91
N PRO A 35 2.57 1.74 2.26
CA PRO A 35 2.01 2.21 0.99
C PRO A 35 1.37 3.59 1.12
N ASP A 36 1.55 4.46 0.12
CA ASP A 36 1.00 5.83 0.12
C ASP A 36 -0.51 5.88 0.38
N MET A 37 -1.24 4.91 -0.18
CA MET A 37 -2.70 4.84 -0.09
C MET A 37 -3.23 4.82 1.35
N ILE A 38 -2.54 4.12 2.27
CA ILE A 38 -2.98 4.02 3.67
C ILE A 38 -2.60 5.26 4.49
N LEU A 39 -1.70 6.10 3.98
CA LEU A 39 -1.21 7.30 4.66
C LEU A 39 -2.12 8.53 4.42
N ARG A 40 -3.07 8.46 3.49
CA ARG A 40 -3.92 9.61 3.09
C ARG A 40 -4.95 10.04 4.14
N ARG A 41 -5.39 9.14 5.01
CA ARG A 41 -6.43 9.40 6.03
C ARG A 41 -6.10 8.65 7.31
N ILE A 42 -5.18 9.23 8.09
CA ILE A 42 -4.67 8.60 9.30
C ILE A 42 -5.03 9.42 10.55
N PRO A 43 -5.42 8.77 11.66
CA PRO A 43 -5.72 9.46 12.92
C PRO A 43 -4.47 9.64 13.81
N TYR A 44 -3.26 9.62 13.24
CA TYR A 44 -2.00 9.70 14.01
C TYR A 44 -1.17 10.92 13.64
N GLN A 45 -0.46 11.47 14.62
CA GLN A 45 0.47 12.58 14.46
C GLN A 45 1.86 12.05 14.09
N ILE A 46 2.03 11.70 12.81
CA ILE A 46 3.31 11.20 12.28
C ILE A 46 3.79 12.03 11.08
N ALA A 47 5.10 12.14 10.95
CA ALA A 47 5.71 12.76 9.79
C ALA A 47 5.78 11.76 8.63
N ILE A 48 5.09 12.06 7.52
CA ILE A 48 5.21 11.29 6.27
C ILE A 48 6.33 11.88 5.42
N ARG A 49 7.22 11.04 4.90
CA ARG A 49 8.34 11.44 4.05
C ARG A 49 8.50 10.47 2.88
N SER A 50 8.63 11.01 1.68
CA SER A 50 8.91 10.22 0.47
C SER A 50 10.37 9.76 0.45
N PHE A 51 10.62 8.61 -0.16
CA PHE A 51 11.98 8.17 -0.44
C PHE A 51 12.65 9.06 -1.50
N ARG A 52 13.96 9.29 -1.36
CA ARG A 52 14.76 9.98 -2.38
C ARG A 52 14.67 9.28 -3.74
N ASN A 53 14.74 7.94 -3.73
CA ASN A 53 14.43 7.12 -4.90
C ASN A 53 13.07 6.46 -4.68
N PRO A 54 12.04 6.74 -5.49
CA PRO A 54 10.70 6.23 -5.26
C PRO A 54 10.63 4.71 -5.45
N TYR A 55 9.80 4.05 -4.64
CA TYR A 55 9.51 2.63 -4.75
C TYR A 55 8.01 2.46 -5.02
N PHE A 56 7.69 1.73 -6.07
CA PHE A 56 6.32 1.44 -6.46
C PHE A 56 6.05 -0.06 -6.38
N ARG A 57 4.79 -0.40 -6.13
CA ARG A 57 4.27 -1.75 -6.27
C ARG A 57 3.12 -1.73 -7.25
N GLU A 58 3.04 -2.73 -8.11
CA GLU A 58 1.88 -2.92 -8.99
C GLU A 58 0.77 -3.60 -8.20
N ILE A 59 -0.46 -3.09 -8.34
CA ILE A 59 -1.68 -3.72 -7.84
C ILE A 59 -2.49 -4.12 -9.06
N GLY A 60 -2.92 -5.37 -9.12
CA GLY A 60 -3.60 -5.92 -10.30
C GLY A 60 -4.83 -6.75 -9.94
N LEU A 61 -5.76 -6.82 -10.89
CA LEU A 61 -6.90 -7.73 -10.84
C LEU A 61 -6.53 -9.07 -11.47
N VAL A 62 -6.60 -10.14 -10.67
CA VAL A 62 -6.27 -11.50 -11.12
C VAL A 62 -7.54 -12.31 -11.28
N MET A 63 -7.63 -13.07 -12.38
CA MET A 63 -8.74 -13.96 -12.67
C MET A 63 -8.25 -15.21 -13.38
N LYS A 64 -8.85 -16.35 -13.08
CA LYS A 64 -8.48 -17.64 -13.65
C LYS A 64 -8.74 -17.72 -15.16
N ASP A 65 -9.87 -17.17 -15.61
CA ASP A 65 -10.26 -17.15 -17.02
C ASP A 65 -11.06 -15.87 -17.32
N ARG A 66 -10.50 -15.00 -18.16
CA ARG A 66 -11.11 -13.73 -18.58
C ARG A 66 -12.39 -13.91 -19.41
N THR A 67 -12.56 -15.05 -20.06
CA THR A 67 -13.72 -15.32 -20.91
C THR A 67 -14.95 -15.75 -20.11
N LYS A 68 -14.75 -16.23 -18.88
CA LYS A 68 -15.80 -16.79 -18.01
C LYS A 68 -16.27 -15.85 -16.90
N LEU A 69 -16.06 -14.54 -17.07
CA LEU A 69 -16.51 -13.56 -16.08
C LEU A 69 -18.04 -13.51 -16.02
N THR A 70 -18.59 -13.27 -14.83
CA THR A 70 -20.03 -12.99 -14.68
C THR A 70 -20.35 -11.57 -15.18
N PRO A 71 -21.60 -11.26 -15.53
CA PRO A 71 -22.00 -9.88 -15.85
C PRO A 71 -21.67 -8.88 -14.73
N ALA A 72 -21.86 -9.27 -13.46
CA ALA A 72 -21.53 -8.45 -12.30
C ALA A 72 -20.04 -8.15 -12.21
N THR A 73 -19.17 -9.15 -12.39
CA THR A 73 -17.71 -8.97 -12.40
C THR A 73 -17.27 -8.06 -13.55
N ARG A 74 -17.85 -8.21 -14.76
CA ARG A 74 -17.56 -7.31 -15.88
C ARG A 74 -17.91 -5.85 -15.55
N LYS A 75 -19.10 -5.61 -14.99
CA LYS A 75 -19.53 -4.26 -14.58
C LYS A 75 -18.65 -3.68 -13.47
N PHE A 76 -18.20 -4.50 -12.53
CA PHE A 76 -17.26 -4.07 -11.50
C PHE A 76 -15.90 -3.64 -12.10
N ILE A 77 -15.35 -4.41 -13.03
CA ILE A 77 -14.09 -4.05 -13.73
C ILE A 77 -14.24 -2.76 -14.53
N GLU A 78 -15.36 -2.60 -15.25
CA GLU A 78 -15.70 -1.38 -15.99
C GLU A 78 -15.73 -0.16 -15.06
N TYR A 79 -16.40 -0.28 -13.91
CA TYR A 79 -16.48 0.77 -12.89
C TYR A 79 -15.10 1.14 -12.33
N LEU A 80 -14.26 0.15 -11.99
CA LEU A 80 -12.90 0.41 -11.49
C LEU A 80 -12.04 1.16 -12.51
N THR A 81 -12.15 0.81 -13.79
CA THR A 81 -11.35 1.42 -14.87
C THR A 81 -11.71 2.89 -15.08
N ILE A 82 -12.98 3.26 -14.88
CA ILE A 82 -13.43 4.66 -14.96
C ILE A 82 -12.81 5.47 -13.83
N ASN A 83 -12.83 4.96 -12.60
CA ASN A 83 -12.30 5.68 -11.43
C ASN A 83 -10.78 5.85 -11.49
N GLU A 84 -10.03 4.85 -11.96
CA GLU A 84 -8.59 5.00 -12.18
C GLU A 84 -8.23 6.10 -13.17
N ARG A 85 -9.07 6.39 -14.16
CA ARG A 85 -8.85 7.48 -15.12
C ARG A 85 -9.13 8.85 -14.50
N LEU A 86 -10.13 8.94 -13.64
CA LEU A 86 -10.50 10.19 -12.98
C LEU A 86 -9.48 10.62 -11.92
N GLU A 87 -8.84 9.69 -11.21
CA GLU A 87 -7.77 10.01 -10.25
C GLU A 87 -6.44 10.44 -10.91
N ARG A 88 -6.31 10.27 -12.24
CA ARG A 88 -5.11 10.64 -13.02
C ARG A 88 -5.28 11.94 -13.83
N LEU A 89 -6.45 12.58 -13.78
CA LEU A 89 -6.76 13.88 -14.38
C LEU A 89 -6.72 14.98 -13.29
#